data_AF-A0A4S3J637-F1
#
_entry.id   AF-A0A4S3J637-F1
#
_cell.length_a   1.000
_cell.length_b   1.000
_cell.length_c   1.000
_cell.angle_alpha   90.00
_cell.angle_beta   90.00
_cell.angle_gamma   90.00
#
_symmetry.space_group_name_H-M   'P 1'
#
loop_
_entity.id
_entity.type
_entity.pdbx_description
1 polymer ?
#
loop_
_entity_poly.entity_id
_entity_poly.type
_entity_poly.pdbx_seq_one_letter_code
_entity_poly.pdbx_strand_id
1 'polypeptide(L)'
;MSVDEMSLKDSSCTSCAVTQDKSAYWTPALYFMYENGDTELVEQVGGMLAYYLLYGENVTAFPENFRMIAGDQYMRNFPWPVPDPPKSEWTGNQASQDALRQKALGFNCLNYNADPEPSLGRHYLPAKDYLDQHCPDGIRIEIMFPSCWNGKDTDSADHKSHVAYPSLVMDGTCPEGYETRVVSLFYETIWNTNAFKDKKGSFVISNGDPTGYGYHADFIHGWESGILEQAVERCTNPSGQVTDCDVFNVQSESEQRKCTFDLPNALKDENVFKVPGSLPNKLAVQHGPAYASPVLYADGGAPSTAQDPPKPTQAPTKAPTPITSYVHATVTQAIVYVEQDIIIYVDGQGNPLRTESGTPETISTKTTTVDQVVSTVVSTPTDPPAKRDGHARMHKPHRHGHHGH
;
A
#
# COMPACT_ATOMS: atom_id res chain seq x y z
N MET A 1 5.65 -24.77 -4.76
CA MET A 1 6.90 -23.98 -4.76
C MET A 1 6.64 -22.78 -3.87
N SER A 2 7.45 -22.56 -2.84
CA SER A 2 7.42 -21.29 -2.09
C SER A 2 8.26 -20.28 -2.85
N VAL A 3 7.67 -19.13 -3.20
CA VAL A 3 8.40 -17.99 -3.76
C VAL A 3 8.92 -17.15 -2.60
N ASP A 4 10.19 -16.78 -2.66
CA ASP A 4 10.86 -15.84 -1.77
C ASP A 4 11.70 -14.83 -2.57
N GLU A 5 12.23 -13.83 -1.90
CA GLU A 5 13.05 -12.78 -2.53
C GLU A 5 14.21 -13.36 -3.34
N MET A 6 14.90 -14.39 -2.84
CA MET A 6 16.03 -15.00 -3.53
C MET A 6 15.59 -15.60 -4.86
N SER A 7 14.48 -16.35 -4.86
CA SER A 7 13.91 -16.90 -6.09
C SER A 7 13.48 -15.83 -7.10
N LEU A 8 13.03 -14.66 -6.63
CA LEU A 8 12.69 -13.53 -7.48
C LEU A 8 13.95 -12.90 -8.09
N LYS A 9 14.98 -12.64 -7.28
CA LYS A 9 16.28 -12.11 -7.71
C LYS A 9 16.97 -13.01 -8.73
N ASP A 10 16.78 -14.32 -8.63
CA ASP A 10 17.31 -15.32 -9.55
C ASP A 10 16.56 -15.41 -10.89
N SER A 11 15.45 -14.69 -11.06
CA SER A 11 14.69 -14.68 -12.33
C SER A 11 15.56 -14.21 -13.49
N SER A 12 15.41 -14.84 -14.66
CA SER A 12 16.23 -14.54 -15.84
C SER A 12 15.89 -13.20 -16.51
N CYS A 13 14.72 -12.64 -16.21
CA CYS A 13 14.24 -11.36 -16.73
C CYS A 13 13.26 -10.70 -15.76
N THR A 14 12.84 -9.48 -16.08
CA THR A 14 11.71 -8.78 -15.44
C THR A 14 10.84 -8.12 -16.51
N SER A 15 9.54 -8.01 -16.23
CA SER A 15 8.61 -7.21 -17.04
C SER A 15 8.56 -5.74 -16.61
N CYS A 16 9.27 -5.35 -15.55
CA CYS A 16 9.40 -3.95 -15.12
C CYS A 16 10.34 -3.16 -16.04
N ALA A 17 10.16 -1.84 -16.12
CA ALA A 17 11.08 -0.97 -16.87
C ALA A 17 12.50 -0.93 -16.29
N VAL A 18 12.64 -0.97 -14.97
CA VAL A 18 13.93 -1.05 -14.29
C VAL A 18 14.35 -2.51 -14.19
N THR A 19 15.44 -2.88 -14.85
CA THR A 19 15.89 -4.29 -14.93
C THR A 19 16.35 -4.87 -13.59
N GLN A 20 16.76 -4.00 -12.66
CA GLN A 20 17.16 -4.39 -11.30
C GLN A 20 15.96 -4.68 -10.38
N ASP A 21 14.73 -4.43 -10.83
CA ASP A 21 13.52 -4.77 -10.08
C ASP A 21 12.93 -6.08 -10.58
N LYS A 22 13.06 -7.13 -9.78
CA LYS A 22 12.46 -8.45 -10.02
C LYS A 22 11.37 -8.76 -8.99
N SER A 23 10.84 -7.75 -8.30
CA SER A 23 9.80 -7.91 -7.30
C SER A 23 8.54 -8.52 -7.91
N ALA A 24 7.74 -9.19 -7.07
CA ALA A 24 6.43 -9.69 -7.47
C ALA A 24 5.34 -8.69 -7.05
N TYR A 25 4.49 -8.35 -8.01
CA TYR A 25 3.37 -7.44 -7.86
C TYR A 25 2.11 -8.15 -8.31
N TRP A 26 1.08 -8.19 -7.47
CA TRP A 26 -0.15 -8.90 -7.84
C TRP A 26 -1.41 -8.19 -7.34
N THR A 27 -2.45 -8.22 -8.17
CA THR A 27 -3.81 -7.78 -7.86
C THR A 27 -4.82 -8.75 -8.49
N PRO A 28 -6.03 -8.88 -7.93
CA PRO A 28 -7.05 -9.72 -8.53
C PRO A 28 -7.59 -9.07 -9.81
N ALA A 29 -7.69 -9.86 -10.88
CA ALA A 29 -8.18 -9.41 -12.18
C ALA A 29 -9.69 -9.06 -12.19
N LEU A 30 -10.11 -8.21 -13.12
CA LEU A 30 -11.51 -7.85 -13.36
C LEU A 30 -12.13 -8.74 -14.45
N TYR A 31 -13.32 -9.27 -14.18
CA TYR A 31 -14.11 -10.05 -15.13
C TYR A 31 -15.46 -9.38 -15.41
N PHE A 32 -15.97 -9.54 -16.62
CA PHE A 32 -17.36 -9.27 -16.96
C PHE A 32 -18.16 -10.56 -16.89
N MET A 33 -19.20 -10.59 -16.08
CA MET A 33 -20.14 -11.70 -15.94
C MET A 33 -21.42 -11.41 -16.72
N TYR A 34 -21.70 -12.25 -17.73
CA TYR A 34 -22.90 -12.19 -18.54
C TYR A 34 -24.13 -12.72 -17.78
N GLU A 35 -25.34 -12.39 -18.25
CA GLU A 35 -26.59 -12.85 -17.64
C GLU A 35 -26.75 -14.38 -17.58
N ASN A 36 -26.08 -15.10 -18.49
CA ASN A 36 -26.05 -16.57 -18.49
C ASN A 36 -25.01 -17.16 -17.51
N GLY A 37 -24.27 -16.33 -16.78
CA GLY A 37 -23.24 -16.72 -15.83
C GLY A 37 -21.84 -16.91 -16.42
N ASP A 38 -21.68 -16.85 -17.75
CA ASP A 38 -20.36 -16.89 -18.38
C ASP A 38 -19.55 -15.67 -17.94
N THR A 39 -18.24 -15.82 -17.81
CA THR A 39 -17.33 -14.71 -17.51
C THR A 39 -16.28 -14.53 -18.59
N GLU A 40 -15.89 -13.27 -18.82
CA GLU A 40 -14.82 -12.88 -19.74
C GLU A 40 -13.85 -11.95 -19.01
N LEU A 41 -12.55 -12.23 -19.13
CA LEU A 41 -11.50 -11.37 -18.59
C LEU A 41 -11.58 -9.99 -19.26
N VAL A 42 -11.65 -8.93 -18.45
CA VAL A 42 -11.59 -7.56 -18.98
C VAL A 42 -10.14 -7.26 -19.36
N GLU A 43 -9.93 -6.60 -20.50
CA GLU A 43 -8.58 -6.26 -20.94
C GLU A 43 -7.97 -5.19 -20.03
N GLN A 44 -6.71 -5.41 -19.62
CA GLN A 44 -5.89 -4.35 -19.01
C GLN A 44 -5.30 -3.45 -20.10
N VAL A 45 -5.42 -2.14 -19.92
CA VAL A 45 -4.85 -1.14 -20.84
C VAL A 45 -3.51 -0.70 -20.29
N GLY A 46 -2.42 -1.04 -20.99
CA GLY A 46 -1.06 -0.65 -20.61
C GLY A 46 -0.43 -1.47 -19.48
N GLY A 47 -1.17 -2.41 -18.88
CA GLY A 47 -0.72 -3.23 -17.75
C GLY A 47 -0.91 -2.54 -16.40
N MET A 48 -0.21 -3.03 -15.38
CA MET A 48 -0.21 -2.44 -14.05
C MET A 48 1.02 -1.56 -13.85
N LEU A 49 0.82 -0.37 -13.28
CA LEU A 49 1.89 0.50 -12.82
C LEU A 49 2.06 0.33 -11.31
N ALA A 50 3.29 0.06 -10.89
CA ALA A 50 3.68 0.02 -9.48
C ALA A 50 4.57 1.23 -9.19
N TYR A 51 4.03 2.20 -8.44
CA TYR A 51 4.71 3.43 -8.09
C TYR A 51 5.43 3.28 -6.75
N TYR A 52 6.69 3.72 -6.72
CA TYR A 52 7.47 3.90 -5.51
C TYR A 52 7.52 5.40 -5.19
N LEU A 53 6.79 5.81 -4.15
CA LEU A 53 6.52 7.20 -3.81
C LEU A 53 7.25 7.58 -2.52
N LEU A 54 7.96 8.71 -2.56
CA LEU A 54 8.76 9.22 -1.43
C LEU A 54 7.91 10.13 -0.53
N TYR A 55 6.80 9.62 -0.01
CA TYR A 55 5.90 10.38 0.87
C TYR A 55 6.36 10.39 2.32
N GLY A 56 6.41 11.58 2.90
CA GLY A 56 6.88 11.83 4.26
C GLY A 56 8.36 12.18 4.31
N GLU A 57 8.92 12.15 5.51
CA GLU A 57 10.33 12.43 5.77
C GLU A 57 11.08 11.15 6.16
N ASN A 58 12.39 11.12 5.93
CA ASN A 58 13.27 10.00 6.27
C ASN A 58 12.75 8.65 5.73
N VAL A 59 12.24 8.67 4.49
CA VAL A 59 11.80 7.48 3.77
C VAL A 59 13.00 6.56 3.54
N THR A 60 12.86 5.27 3.88
CA THR A 60 13.86 4.23 3.57
C THR A 60 13.32 3.24 2.55
N ALA A 61 14.19 2.47 1.90
CA ALA A 61 13.75 1.34 1.09
C ALA A 61 13.12 0.24 1.96
N PHE A 62 12.45 -0.71 1.30
CA PHE A 62 12.07 -1.96 1.95
C PHE A 62 13.33 -2.75 2.34
N PRO A 63 13.35 -3.39 3.53
CA PRO A 63 14.42 -4.29 3.89
C PRO A 63 14.40 -5.55 3.00
N GLU A 64 15.50 -6.29 3.00
CA GLU A 64 15.55 -7.61 2.38
C GLU A 64 14.49 -8.54 3.02
N ASN A 65 13.94 -9.44 2.23
CA ASN A 65 12.88 -10.41 2.54
C ASN A 65 11.52 -9.79 2.88
N PHE A 66 11.32 -8.52 2.52
CA PHE A 66 10.09 -7.80 2.79
C PHE A 66 8.92 -8.25 1.92
N ARG A 67 7.75 -8.44 2.54
CA ARG A 67 6.51 -8.81 1.85
C ARG A 67 5.30 -8.29 2.60
N MET A 68 4.29 -7.83 1.87
CA MET A 68 3.08 -7.30 2.48
C MET A 68 1.86 -7.46 1.59
N ILE A 69 0.68 -7.43 2.21
CA ILE A 69 -0.61 -7.40 1.52
C ILE A 69 -1.36 -6.12 1.91
N ALA A 70 -1.84 -5.37 0.93
CA ALA A 70 -2.77 -4.26 1.11
C ALA A 70 -4.23 -4.72 0.96
N GLY A 71 -5.17 -4.01 1.59
CA GLY A 71 -6.61 -4.30 1.47
C GLY A 71 -7.12 -5.51 2.26
N ASP A 72 -8.33 -5.97 1.93
CA ASP A 72 -9.02 -7.06 2.62
C ASP A 72 -9.83 -7.93 1.64
N GLN A 73 -9.27 -9.06 1.22
CA GLN A 73 -9.88 -9.92 0.20
C GLN A 73 -11.33 -10.38 0.48
N TYR A 74 -11.76 -10.38 1.74
CA TYR A 74 -13.07 -10.89 2.14
C TYR A 74 -14.08 -9.79 2.45
N MET A 75 -13.67 -8.52 2.43
CA MET A 75 -14.59 -7.41 2.68
C MET A 75 -15.63 -7.31 1.55
N ARG A 76 -16.90 -7.07 1.91
CA ARG A 76 -18.02 -6.88 0.97
C ARG A 76 -18.91 -5.71 1.37
N ASN A 77 -18.40 -4.84 2.23
CA ASN A 77 -19.11 -3.67 2.74
C ASN A 77 -18.12 -2.53 2.99
N PHE A 78 -18.61 -1.29 2.93
CA PHE A 78 -17.85 -0.12 3.35
C PHE A 78 -18.63 0.60 4.44
N PRO A 79 -18.27 0.39 5.71
CA PRO A 79 -19.02 0.91 6.85
C PRO A 79 -18.68 2.38 7.16
N TRP A 80 -17.94 3.07 6.28
CA TRP A 80 -17.49 4.45 6.48
C TRP A 80 -18.33 5.42 5.63
N PRO A 81 -18.33 6.74 5.94
CA PRO A 81 -19.07 7.71 5.16
C PRO A 81 -18.60 7.75 3.68
N VAL A 82 -19.55 7.93 2.77
CA VAL A 82 -19.31 8.11 1.33
C VAL A 82 -20.06 9.36 0.85
N PRO A 83 -19.40 10.35 0.22
CA PRO A 83 -17.95 10.45 0.06
C PRO A 83 -17.24 10.58 1.41
N ASP A 84 -15.94 10.33 1.39
CA ASP A 84 -15.08 10.55 2.55
C ASP A 84 -15.19 12.00 3.04
N PRO A 85 -15.32 12.24 4.36
CA PRO A 85 -15.23 13.59 4.88
C PRO A 85 -13.82 14.14 4.68
N PRO A 86 -13.62 15.47 4.77
CA PRO A 86 -12.30 16.07 4.68
C PRO A 86 -11.30 15.34 5.59
N LYS A 87 -10.09 15.05 5.10
CA LYS A 87 -9.09 14.27 5.84
C LYS A 87 -8.76 14.84 7.23
N SER A 88 -8.90 16.16 7.41
CA SER A 88 -8.74 16.85 8.70
C SER A 88 -9.79 16.48 9.76
N GLU A 89 -10.91 15.91 9.35
CA GLU A 89 -12.01 15.50 10.22
C GLU A 89 -11.95 14.01 10.60
N TRP A 90 -10.99 13.26 10.03
CA TRP A 90 -10.83 11.84 10.30
C TRP A 90 -10.37 11.64 11.75
N THR A 91 -11.29 11.12 12.57
CA THR A 91 -11.09 10.88 13.99
C THR A 91 -11.79 9.61 14.43
N GLY A 92 -11.40 9.05 15.58
CA GLY A 92 -11.98 7.83 16.13
C GLY A 92 -11.92 6.66 15.13
N ASN A 93 -13.06 5.99 14.92
CA ASN A 93 -13.13 4.82 14.03
C ASN A 93 -12.78 5.14 12.56
N GLN A 94 -12.98 6.38 12.10
CA GLN A 94 -12.64 6.76 10.73
C GLN A 94 -11.13 6.88 10.48
N ALA A 95 -10.35 7.03 11.56
CA ALA A 95 -8.89 7.04 11.52
C ALA A 95 -8.26 5.70 11.94
N SER A 96 -9.09 4.66 12.14
CA SER A 96 -8.60 3.32 12.46
C SER A 96 -7.88 2.70 11.26
N GLN A 97 -6.98 1.75 11.52
CA GLN A 97 -6.27 1.03 10.46
C GLN A 97 -7.23 0.29 9.52
N ASP A 98 -8.37 -0.21 10.01
CA ASP A 98 -9.40 -0.82 9.16
C ASP A 98 -10.07 0.19 8.23
N ALA A 99 -10.32 1.42 8.71
CA ALA A 99 -10.85 2.49 7.88
C ALA A 99 -9.83 2.94 6.84
N LEU A 100 -8.59 3.22 7.26
CA LEU A 100 -7.51 3.66 6.36
C LEU A 100 -7.23 2.62 5.27
N ARG A 101 -7.22 1.33 5.62
CA ARG A 101 -7.06 0.23 4.66
C ARG A 101 -8.16 0.16 3.61
N GLN A 102 -9.40 0.47 3.96
CA GLN A 102 -10.51 0.53 3.00
C GLN A 102 -10.48 1.83 2.17
N LYS A 103 -10.06 2.94 2.78
CA LYS A 103 -9.85 4.23 2.11
C LYS A 103 -8.63 4.24 1.19
N ALA A 104 -7.78 3.21 1.28
CA ALA A 104 -6.64 2.97 0.42
C ALA A 104 -7.00 2.38 -0.95
N LEU A 105 -8.29 2.16 -1.23
CA LEU A 105 -8.79 1.67 -2.52
C LEU A 105 -9.27 2.85 -3.39
N GLY A 106 -9.02 2.78 -4.70
CA GLY A 106 -9.57 3.70 -5.68
C GLY A 106 -10.20 2.94 -6.85
N PHE A 107 -11.38 3.35 -7.26
CA PHE A 107 -12.11 2.81 -8.41
C PHE A 107 -12.52 3.98 -9.27
N ASN A 108 -11.55 4.55 -9.96
CA ASN A 108 -11.66 5.84 -10.60
C ASN A 108 -12.16 5.72 -12.03
N CYS A 109 -13.15 6.53 -12.36
CA CYS A 109 -13.75 6.59 -13.67
C CYS A 109 -12.84 7.36 -14.63
N LEU A 110 -12.49 6.77 -15.79
CA LEU A 110 -11.68 7.46 -16.79
C LEU A 110 -12.57 8.11 -17.85
N ASN A 111 -12.39 9.42 -17.98
CA ASN A 111 -12.96 10.25 -19.02
C ASN A 111 -11.94 11.33 -19.40
N TYR A 112 -11.22 11.14 -20.50
CA TYR A 112 -10.17 12.08 -20.93
C TYR A 112 -10.71 13.41 -21.47
N ASN A 113 -12.03 13.58 -21.52
CA ASN A 113 -12.69 14.83 -21.88
C ASN A 113 -13.23 15.59 -20.65
N ALA A 114 -12.92 15.15 -19.43
CA ALA A 114 -13.34 15.77 -18.17
C ALA A 114 -12.14 15.90 -17.21
N ASP A 115 -12.33 16.63 -16.12
CA ASP A 115 -11.34 16.67 -15.05
C ASP A 115 -11.14 15.26 -14.47
N PRO A 116 -9.89 14.81 -14.26
CA PRO A 116 -9.62 13.48 -13.76
C PRO A 116 -10.10 13.33 -12.32
N GLU A 117 -10.62 12.15 -12.00
CA GLU A 117 -10.95 11.83 -10.61
C GLU A 117 -9.69 11.70 -9.75
N PRO A 118 -9.69 12.24 -8.51
CA PRO A 118 -8.54 12.14 -7.62
C PRO A 118 -8.29 10.69 -7.21
N SER A 119 -7.02 10.28 -7.13
CA SER A 119 -6.65 8.93 -6.69
C SER A 119 -7.29 8.59 -5.34
N LEU A 120 -7.70 7.33 -5.19
CA LEU A 120 -8.40 6.82 -4.01
C LEU A 120 -9.72 7.57 -3.72
N GLY A 121 -10.37 8.15 -4.73
CA GLY A 121 -11.58 8.96 -4.55
C GLY A 121 -12.86 8.14 -4.35
N ARG A 122 -12.86 6.86 -4.76
CA ARG A 122 -14.00 5.96 -4.67
C ARG A 122 -13.55 4.57 -4.24
N HIS A 123 -14.12 4.06 -3.16
CA HIS A 123 -13.66 2.83 -2.51
C HIS A 123 -14.48 1.58 -2.89
N TYR A 124 -15.22 1.61 -4.01
CA TYR A 124 -16.08 0.52 -4.47
C TYR A 124 -16.12 0.44 -5.99
N LEU A 125 -16.35 -0.77 -6.51
CA LEU A 125 -16.58 -1.01 -7.93
C LEU A 125 -17.97 -0.45 -8.32
N PRO A 126 -18.06 0.57 -9.19
CA PRO A 126 -19.36 1.09 -9.61
C PRO A 126 -20.18 0.05 -10.37
N ALA A 127 -21.50 0.17 -10.27
CA ALA A 127 -22.41 -0.61 -11.08
C ALA A 127 -22.20 -0.33 -12.58
N LYS A 128 -22.53 -1.31 -13.43
CA LYS A 128 -22.27 -1.24 -14.87
C LYS A 128 -22.91 -0.01 -15.53
N ASP A 129 -24.14 0.32 -15.15
CA ASP A 129 -24.86 1.47 -15.69
C ASP A 129 -24.15 2.80 -15.42
N TYR A 130 -23.52 2.94 -14.26
CA TYR A 130 -22.65 4.07 -13.95
C TYR A 130 -21.40 4.08 -14.84
N LEU A 131 -20.73 2.93 -14.98
CA LEU A 131 -19.53 2.82 -15.82
C LEU A 131 -19.83 3.16 -17.29
N ASP A 132 -20.93 2.66 -17.84
CA ASP A 132 -21.35 2.90 -19.23
C ASP A 132 -21.63 4.39 -19.52
N GLN A 133 -22.08 5.13 -18.49
CA GLN A 133 -22.46 6.53 -18.58
C GLN A 133 -21.28 7.48 -18.33
N HIS A 134 -20.40 7.14 -17.40
CA HIS A 134 -19.40 8.07 -16.90
C HIS A 134 -17.97 7.73 -17.29
N CYS A 135 -17.68 6.46 -17.62
CA CYS A 135 -16.31 5.94 -17.75
C CYS A 135 -16.01 5.48 -19.19
N PRO A 136 -16.12 6.37 -20.20
CA PRO A 136 -15.93 6.02 -21.60
C PRO A 136 -14.54 5.48 -21.92
N ASP A 137 -13.53 5.82 -21.10
CA ASP A 137 -12.14 5.40 -21.29
C ASP A 137 -11.72 4.26 -20.33
N GLY A 138 -12.70 3.62 -19.68
CA GLY A 138 -12.48 2.50 -18.77
C GLY A 138 -12.48 2.90 -17.29
N ILE A 139 -12.12 1.95 -16.42
CA ILE A 139 -11.98 2.18 -14.99
C ILE A 139 -10.53 1.97 -14.58
N ARG A 140 -10.02 2.87 -13.74
CA ARG A 140 -8.71 2.79 -13.13
C ARG A 140 -8.86 2.31 -11.69
N ILE A 141 -8.41 1.09 -11.44
CA ILE A 141 -8.45 0.48 -10.10
C ILE A 141 -7.10 0.70 -9.45
N GLU A 142 -7.13 1.19 -8.23
CA GLU A 142 -5.98 1.69 -7.50
C GLU A 142 -5.93 1.09 -6.09
N ILE A 143 -4.73 0.88 -5.57
CA ILE A 143 -4.54 0.51 -4.17
C ILE A 143 -3.22 1.03 -3.62
N MET A 144 -3.32 1.70 -2.47
CA MET A 144 -2.18 2.18 -1.70
C MET A 144 -1.80 1.15 -0.63
N PHE A 145 -0.51 0.86 -0.51
CA PHE A 145 0.02 0.01 0.55
C PHE A 145 0.29 0.82 1.83
N PRO A 146 0.26 0.16 3.00
CA PRO A 146 0.77 0.77 4.22
C PRO A 146 2.27 1.09 4.09
N SER A 147 2.70 2.25 4.59
CA SER A 147 4.09 2.74 4.48
C SER A 147 4.76 3.01 5.83
N CYS A 148 4.10 2.67 6.94
CA CYS A 148 4.67 2.74 8.28
C CYS A 148 5.07 1.33 8.73
N TRP A 149 6.36 1.09 8.94
CA TRP A 149 6.93 -0.20 9.27
C TRP A 149 7.37 -0.25 10.74
N ASN A 150 7.23 -1.41 11.38
CA ASN A 150 7.60 -1.62 12.77
C ASN A 150 9.12 -1.63 13.05
N GLY A 151 9.94 -1.44 12.01
CA GLY A 151 11.40 -1.35 12.11
C GLY A 151 12.11 -2.69 12.37
N LYS A 152 11.37 -3.80 12.35
CA LYS A 152 11.90 -5.10 12.79
C LYS A 152 11.53 -6.26 11.88
N ASP A 153 10.24 -6.49 11.66
CA ASP A 153 9.75 -7.72 11.03
C ASP A 153 9.58 -7.50 9.52
N THR A 154 10.24 -8.29 8.68
CA THR A 154 10.15 -8.18 7.21
C THR A 154 8.91 -8.87 6.66
N ASP A 155 8.24 -9.69 7.48
CA ASP A 155 6.99 -10.35 7.15
C ASP A 155 6.24 -10.69 8.46
N SER A 156 4.94 -10.95 8.35
CA SER A 156 4.11 -11.49 9.42
C SER A 156 3.25 -12.64 8.90
N ALA A 157 2.71 -13.47 9.78
CA ALA A 157 1.92 -14.64 9.36
C ALA A 157 0.67 -14.29 8.51
N ASP A 158 0.18 -13.07 8.62
CA ASP A 158 -0.92 -12.49 7.86
C ASP A 158 -0.46 -11.52 6.75
N HIS A 159 0.86 -11.34 6.59
CA HIS A 159 1.51 -10.38 5.68
C HIS A 159 1.06 -8.93 5.88
N LYS A 160 0.50 -8.58 7.05
CA LYS A 160 -0.12 -7.28 7.34
C LYS A 160 0.29 -6.68 8.67
N SER A 161 0.36 -7.49 9.73
CA SER A 161 0.59 -7.02 11.10
C SER A 161 1.94 -6.36 11.36
N HIS A 162 2.91 -6.42 10.44
CA HIS A 162 4.22 -5.75 10.58
C HIS A 162 4.26 -4.35 9.93
N VAL A 163 3.17 -3.93 9.27
CA VAL A 163 3.01 -2.62 8.62
C VAL A 163 1.69 -1.94 9.01
N ALA A 164 1.65 -0.62 8.89
CA ALA A 164 0.49 0.20 9.16
C ALA A 164 0.36 1.34 8.14
N TYR A 165 -0.87 1.81 7.92
CA TYR A 165 -1.12 3.02 7.16
C TYR A 165 -0.78 4.26 8.00
N PRO A 166 -0.17 5.29 7.39
CA PRO A 166 -0.07 6.60 8.02
C PRO A 166 -1.47 7.24 8.12
N SER A 167 -1.60 8.26 8.96
CA SER A 167 -2.90 8.83 9.35
C SER A 167 -3.78 9.34 8.19
N LEU A 168 -3.22 9.59 7.00
CA LEU A 168 -3.92 10.12 5.83
C LEU A 168 -3.83 9.17 4.62
N VAL A 169 -3.63 7.86 4.88
CA VAL A 169 -3.45 6.76 3.91
C VAL A 169 -2.15 6.83 3.13
N MET A 170 -1.93 7.90 2.38
CA MET A 170 -0.73 8.07 1.53
C MET A 170 0.45 8.67 2.29
N ASP A 171 0.15 9.55 3.24
CA ASP A 171 1.12 10.27 4.06
C ASP A 171 0.49 10.58 5.44
N GLY A 172 1.10 11.46 6.22
CA GLY A 172 0.70 11.82 7.57
C GLY A 172 1.60 11.16 8.61
N THR A 173 1.12 11.06 9.84
CA THR A 173 1.90 10.52 10.95
C THR A 173 1.80 9.00 10.98
N CYS A 174 2.95 8.32 11.17
CA CYS A 174 2.95 6.89 11.45
C CYS A 174 2.47 6.62 12.89
N PRO A 175 1.66 5.58 13.11
CA PRO A 175 1.20 5.23 14.45
C PRO A 175 2.35 4.72 15.33
N GLU A 176 2.15 4.78 16.65
CA GLU A 176 3.10 4.25 17.64
C GLU A 176 3.41 2.77 17.37
N GLY A 177 4.70 2.42 17.37
CA GLY A 177 5.23 1.11 17.05
C GLY A 177 5.46 0.86 15.55
N TYR A 178 5.20 1.83 14.67
CA TYR A 178 5.41 1.76 13.22
C TYR A 178 6.14 3.00 12.67
N GLU A 179 7.03 3.60 13.45
CA GLU A 179 7.62 4.90 13.16
C GLU A 179 8.61 4.90 11.98
N THR A 180 9.02 3.73 11.48
CA THR A 180 9.95 3.65 10.34
C THR A 180 9.18 3.84 9.04
N ARG A 181 9.37 4.98 8.38
CA ARG A 181 8.76 5.26 7.08
C ARG A 181 9.50 4.51 5.99
N VAL A 182 8.81 3.59 5.31
CA VAL A 182 9.32 2.93 4.10
C VAL A 182 8.73 3.60 2.86
N VAL A 183 9.37 3.42 1.71
CA VAL A 183 8.87 3.89 0.42
C VAL A 183 7.42 3.43 0.20
N SER A 184 6.57 4.37 -0.17
CA SER A 184 5.15 4.12 -0.38
C SER A 184 4.93 3.38 -1.69
N LEU A 185 4.24 2.26 -1.65
CA LEU A 185 3.86 1.50 -2.84
C LEU A 185 2.41 1.81 -3.22
N PHE A 186 2.17 2.16 -4.48
CA PHE A 186 0.85 2.42 -5.03
C PHE A 186 0.68 1.69 -6.35
N TYR A 187 -0.36 0.89 -6.47
CA TYR A 187 -0.68 0.19 -7.72
C TYR A 187 -1.82 0.87 -8.43
N GLU A 188 -1.70 0.92 -9.75
CA GLU A 188 -2.71 1.43 -10.66
C GLU A 188 -2.88 0.45 -11.82
N THR A 189 -4.11 0.10 -12.17
CA THR A 189 -4.43 -0.73 -13.33
C THR A 189 -5.67 -0.20 -14.03
N ILE A 190 -5.56 0.02 -15.34
CA ILE A 190 -6.69 0.45 -16.17
C ILE A 190 -7.35 -0.77 -16.80
N TRP A 191 -8.66 -0.89 -16.67
CA TRP A 191 -9.46 -1.95 -17.26
C TRP A 191 -10.43 -1.39 -18.30
N ASN A 192 -10.45 -1.98 -19.49
CA ASN A 192 -11.28 -1.58 -20.63
C ASN A 192 -12.76 -2.01 -20.45
N THR A 193 -13.45 -1.41 -19.48
CA THR A 193 -14.86 -1.69 -19.20
C THR A 193 -15.78 -1.22 -20.33
N ASN A 194 -15.41 -0.18 -21.06
CA ASN A 194 -16.18 0.37 -22.18
C ASN A 194 -16.37 -0.64 -23.33
N ALA A 195 -15.48 -1.63 -23.48
CA ALA A 195 -15.67 -2.75 -24.42
C ALA A 195 -16.93 -3.60 -24.14
N PHE A 196 -17.54 -3.45 -22.97
CA PHE A 196 -18.75 -4.16 -22.56
C PHE A 196 -20.01 -3.27 -22.49
N LYS A 197 -19.94 -2.03 -22.97
CA LYS A 197 -21.04 -1.05 -22.89
C LYS A 197 -22.38 -1.59 -23.40
N ASP A 198 -22.38 -2.22 -24.58
CA ASP A 198 -23.60 -2.75 -25.21
C ASP A 198 -23.98 -4.16 -24.77
N LYS A 199 -23.25 -4.76 -23.82
CA LYS A 199 -23.49 -6.10 -23.29
C LYS A 199 -24.32 -6.02 -22.00
N LYS A 200 -25.13 -7.06 -21.72
CA LYS A 200 -25.85 -7.20 -20.45
C LYS A 200 -25.08 -8.10 -19.49
N GLY A 201 -24.97 -7.68 -18.24
CA GLY A 201 -24.15 -8.33 -17.23
C GLY A 201 -23.66 -7.37 -16.15
N SER A 202 -22.66 -7.79 -15.38
CA SER A 202 -22.03 -7.03 -14.33
C SER A 202 -20.52 -7.26 -14.32
N PHE A 203 -19.78 -6.37 -13.66
CA PHE A 203 -18.35 -6.59 -13.41
C PHE A 203 -18.15 -7.25 -12.04
N VAL A 204 -17.13 -8.09 -11.94
CA VAL A 204 -16.78 -8.84 -10.73
C VAL A 204 -15.27 -9.01 -10.66
N ILE A 205 -14.70 -8.83 -9.47
CA ILE A 205 -13.28 -9.08 -9.21
C ILE A 205 -13.06 -10.59 -9.05
N SER A 206 -11.93 -11.09 -9.55
CA SER A 206 -11.61 -12.53 -9.63
C SER A 206 -11.59 -13.29 -8.30
N ASN A 207 -11.56 -12.59 -7.15
CA ASN A 207 -11.78 -13.19 -5.83
C ASN A 207 -13.28 -13.35 -5.46
N GLY A 208 -14.18 -13.26 -6.44
CA GLY A 208 -15.62 -13.41 -6.26
C GLY A 208 -16.25 -12.20 -5.58
N ASP A 209 -15.67 -11.01 -5.74
CA ASP A 209 -16.18 -9.77 -5.18
C ASP A 209 -16.90 -8.92 -6.24
N PRO A 210 -18.24 -8.79 -6.18
CA PRO A 210 -19.00 -7.92 -7.07
C PRO A 210 -19.06 -6.46 -6.57
N THR A 211 -18.46 -6.14 -5.42
CA THR A 211 -18.59 -4.83 -4.74
C THR A 211 -17.34 -3.97 -4.84
N GLY A 212 -16.15 -4.57 -5.02
CA GLY A 212 -14.86 -3.90 -5.03
C GLY A 212 -14.23 -3.68 -3.65
N TYR A 213 -14.98 -3.80 -2.56
CA TYR A 213 -14.46 -3.64 -1.19
C TYR A 213 -13.41 -4.70 -0.82
N GLY A 214 -13.48 -5.85 -1.50
CA GLY A 214 -12.59 -6.98 -1.38
C GLY A 214 -11.31 -6.86 -2.20
N TYR A 215 -11.05 -5.71 -2.84
CA TYR A 215 -9.82 -5.51 -3.59
C TYR A 215 -8.61 -5.50 -2.65
N HIS A 216 -7.53 -6.14 -3.11
CA HIS A 216 -6.31 -6.32 -2.35
C HIS A 216 -5.14 -6.42 -3.31
N ALA A 217 -3.93 -6.32 -2.78
CA ALA A 217 -2.73 -6.44 -3.56
C ALA A 217 -1.61 -7.03 -2.73
N ASP A 218 -0.74 -7.78 -3.40
CA ASP A 218 0.35 -8.51 -2.79
C ASP A 218 1.67 -7.98 -3.34
N PHE A 219 2.65 -7.83 -2.45
CA PHE A 219 3.99 -7.40 -2.79
C PHE A 219 5.02 -8.35 -2.18
N ILE A 220 5.99 -8.77 -2.97
CA ILE A 220 7.21 -9.44 -2.50
C ILE A 220 8.41 -8.69 -3.06
N HIS A 221 9.25 -8.17 -2.18
CA HIS A 221 10.46 -7.44 -2.54
C HIS A 221 11.44 -8.34 -3.32
N GLY A 222 11.93 -7.85 -4.45
CA GLY A 222 12.89 -8.54 -5.31
C GLY A 222 13.84 -7.58 -6.03
N TRP A 223 14.05 -6.37 -5.50
CA TRP A 223 15.05 -5.44 -6.04
C TRP A 223 16.45 -5.96 -5.77
N GLU A 224 17.36 -5.82 -6.74
CA GLU A 224 18.79 -6.04 -6.49
C GLU A 224 19.25 -5.23 -5.26
N SER A 225 20.01 -5.91 -4.39
CA SER A 225 20.32 -5.39 -3.06
C SER A 225 20.97 -4.02 -3.11
N GLY A 226 20.42 -3.07 -2.35
CA GLY A 226 20.90 -1.70 -2.23
C GLY A 226 20.56 -0.77 -3.41
N ILE A 227 19.94 -1.26 -4.49
CA ILE A 227 19.52 -0.39 -5.61
C ILE A 227 18.35 0.50 -5.21
N LEU A 228 17.33 -0.08 -4.56
CA LEU A 228 16.16 0.68 -4.13
C LEU A 228 16.54 1.75 -3.08
N GLU A 229 17.45 1.43 -2.14
CA GLU A 229 17.94 2.40 -1.16
C GLU A 229 18.67 3.57 -1.84
N GLN A 230 19.58 3.29 -2.78
CA GLN A 230 20.24 4.34 -3.55
C GLN A 230 19.25 5.21 -4.33
N ALA A 231 18.19 4.61 -4.88
CA ALA A 231 17.16 5.33 -5.61
C ALA A 231 16.33 6.23 -4.69
N VAL A 232 15.94 5.73 -3.50
CA VAL A 232 15.23 6.52 -2.49
C VAL A 232 16.07 7.75 -2.07
N GLU A 233 17.38 7.59 -1.91
CA GLU A 233 18.29 8.68 -1.51
C GLU A 233 18.57 9.69 -2.64
N ARG A 234 18.68 9.23 -3.89
CA ARG A 234 19.23 10.04 -5.00
C ARG A 234 18.21 10.49 -6.03
N CYS A 235 17.11 9.75 -6.20
CA CYS A 235 16.19 9.92 -7.31
C CYS A 235 14.92 10.66 -6.88
N THR A 236 15.09 11.91 -6.48
CA THR A 236 14.05 12.80 -5.92
C THR A 236 13.51 13.82 -6.93
N ASN A 237 13.79 13.62 -8.22
CA ASN A 237 13.35 14.53 -9.28
C ASN A 237 11.80 14.53 -9.36
N PRO A 238 11.15 15.72 -9.30
CA PRO A 238 9.69 15.82 -9.35
C PRO A 238 9.07 15.44 -10.70
N SER A 239 9.88 15.19 -11.75
CA SER A 239 9.38 14.74 -13.05
C SER A 239 8.64 13.41 -12.98
N GLY A 240 8.98 12.55 -12.01
CA GLY A 240 8.47 11.19 -11.89
C GLY A 240 8.94 10.23 -12.99
N GLN A 241 9.86 10.66 -13.87
CA GLN A 241 10.37 9.83 -14.95
C GLN A 241 11.50 8.93 -14.46
N VAL A 242 11.34 7.61 -14.62
CA VAL A 242 12.34 6.60 -14.23
C VAL A 242 13.69 6.83 -14.90
N THR A 243 13.70 7.37 -16.13
CA THR A 243 14.92 7.65 -16.90
C THR A 243 15.77 8.79 -16.35
N ASP A 244 15.22 9.62 -15.46
CA ASP A 244 15.95 10.74 -14.86
C ASP A 244 16.85 10.27 -13.68
N CYS A 245 16.66 9.04 -13.22
CA CYS A 245 17.40 8.43 -12.13
C CYS A 245 18.61 7.65 -12.67
N ASP A 246 19.83 8.13 -12.38
CA ASP A 246 21.08 7.55 -12.87
C ASP A 246 21.44 6.19 -12.23
N VAL A 247 20.69 5.78 -11.21
CA VAL A 247 20.80 4.47 -10.54
C VAL A 247 20.19 3.34 -11.38
N PHE A 248 19.22 3.65 -12.25
CA PHE A 248 18.41 2.63 -12.92
C PHE A 248 18.94 2.22 -14.30
N ASN A 249 18.99 0.91 -14.53
CA ASN A 249 19.15 0.31 -15.84
C ASN A 249 17.76 0.10 -16.46
N VAL A 250 17.37 1.00 -17.36
CA VAL A 250 16.04 1.01 -17.98
C VAL A 250 16.04 0.24 -19.29
N GLN A 251 15.13 -0.71 -19.43
CA GLN A 251 14.87 -1.44 -20.68
C GLN A 251 13.66 -0.89 -21.43
N SER A 252 13.65 -1.04 -22.75
CA SER A 252 12.50 -0.62 -23.57
C SER A 252 11.27 -1.49 -23.29
N GLU A 253 10.08 -0.97 -23.55
CA GLU A 253 8.84 -1.75 -23.41
C GLU A 253 8.82 -3.01 -24.28
N SER A 254 9.50 -3.00 -25.44
CA SER A 254 9.59 -4.18 -26.28
C SER A 254 10.38 -5.31 -25.62
N GLU A 255 11.40 -5.00 -24.82
CA GLU A 255 12.13 -6.01 -24.05
C GLU A 255 11.32 -6.46 -22.83
N GLN A 256 10.65 -5.53 -22.13
CA GLN A 256 9.75 -5.84 -21.02
C GLN A 256 8.72 -6.91 -21.41
N ARG A 257 8.07 -6.73 -22.57
CA ARG A 257 7.05 -7.64 -23.11
C ARG A 257 7.56 -9.02 -23.54
N LYS A 258 8.89 -9.22 -23.66
CA LYS A 258 9.47 -10.54 -23.95
C LYS A 258 9.66 -11.37 -22.68
N CYS A 259 9.66 -10.76 -21.50
CA CYS A 259 9.78 -11.49 -20.26
C CYS A 259 8.52 -12.33 -20.03
N THR A 260 8.70 -13.64 -20.07
CA THR A 260 7.65 -14.64 -19.91
C THR A 260 8.16 -15.72 -18.96
N PHE A 261 7.26 -16.51 -18.42
CA PHE A 261 7.60 -17.65 -17.56
C PHE A 261 6.91 -18.91 -18.08
N ASP A 262 7.51 -20.06 -17.78
CA ASP A 262 6.91 -21.35 -18.10
C ASP A 262 5.67 -21.56 -17.23
N LEU A 263 4.49 -21.58 -17.87
CA LEU A 263 3.23 -21.77 -17.17
C LEU A 263 3.23 -23.15 -16.49
N PRO A 264 2.98 -23.23 -15.17
CA PRO A 264 2.96 -24.51 -14.47
C PRO A 264 1.98 -25.50 -15.09
N ASN A 265 2.34 -26.77 -15.13
CA ASN A 265 1.48 -27.83 -15.69
C ASN A 265 0.08 -27.89 -15.08
N ALA A 266 -0.09 -27.44 -13.84
CA ALA A 266 -1.38 -27.38 -13.16
C ALA A 266 -2.33 -26.32 -13.76
N LEU A 267 -1.80 -25.30 -14.45
CA LEU A 267 -2.55 -24.15 -14.96
C LEU A 267 -2.60 -24.09 -16.50
N LYS A 268 -1.78 -24.88 -17.20
CA LYS A 268 -1.64 -24.78 -18.66
C LYS A 268 -2.91 -25.04 -19.47
N ASP A 269 -3.83 -25.84 -18.90
CA ASP A 269 -5.09 -26.22 -19.54
C ASP A 269 -6.27 -25.39 -19.00
N GLU A 270 -6.02 -24.47 -18.06
CA GLU A 270 -7.05 -23.58 -17.52
C GLU A 270 -7.31 -22.41 -18.49
N ASN A 271 -8.52 -22.36 -19.05
CA ASN A 271 -8.95 -21.20 -19.81
C ASN A 271 -9.45 -20.11 -18.86
N VAL A 272 -8.65 -19.07 -18.66
CA VAL A 272 -8.99 -17.91 -17.83
C VAL A 272 -9.62 -16.75 -18.61
N PHE A 273 -9.64 -16.80 -19.93
CA PHE A 273 -10.09 -15.67 -20.75
C PHE A 273 -11.60 -15.63 -20.92
N LYS A 274 -12.23 -16.80 -21.10
CA LYS A 274 -13.69 -16.98 -21.22
C LYS A 274 -14.11 -18.24 -20.49
N VAL A 275 -14.77 -18.09 -19.35
CA VAL A 275 -15.13 -19.19 -18.47
C VAL A 275 -16.64 -19.40 -18.49
N PRO A 276 -17.15 -20.56 -18.95
CA PRO A 276 -18.58 -20.82 -18.95
C PRO A 276 -19.16 -20.95 -17.55
N GLY A 277 -20.25 -20.24 -17.26
CA GLY A 277 -21.07 -20.38 -16.05
C GLY A 277 -20.43 -20.02 -14.70
N SER A 278 -19.18 -19.53 -14.65
CA SER A 278 -18.50 -19.16 -13.39
C SER A 278 -17.28 -18.27 -13.63
N LEU A 279 -16.63 -17.83 -12.54
CA LEU A 279 -15.24 -17.36 -12.55
C LEU A 279 -14.26 -18.53 -12.78
N PRO A 280 -12.98 -18.26 -13.09
CA PRO A 280 -11.92 -19.27 -13.10
C PRO A 280 -11.91 -20.11 -11.82
N ASN A 281 -11.48 -21.35 -11.93
CA ASN A 281 -11.56 -22.35 -10.86
C ASN A 281 -12.96 -22.52 -10.23
N LYS A 282 -14.03 -22.16 -10.95
CA LYS A 282 -15.42 -22.19 -10.48
C LYS A 282 -15.67 -21.39 -9.19
N LEU A 283 -14.92 -20.32 -8.97
CA LEU A 283 -15.12 -19.50 -7.79
C LEU A 283 -16.53 -18.89 -7.77
N ALA A 284 -17.21 -19.00 -6.63
CA ALA A 284 -18.52 -18.42 -6.43
C ALA A 284 -18.41 -16.91 -6.16
N VAL A 285 -19.35 -16.15 -6.72
CA VAL A 285 -19.55 -14.74 -6.39
C VAL A 285 -20.21 -14.65 -5.02
N GLN A 286 -19.60 -13.89 -4.11
CA GLN A 286 -20.10 -13.68 -2.76
C GLN A 286 -20.51 -12.22 -2.60
N HIS A 287 -21.83 -11.98 -2.55
CA HIS A 287 -22.38 -10.66 -2.32
C HIS A 287 -22.29 -10.26 -0.84
N GLY A 288 -22.15 -8.96 -0.60
CA GLY A 288 -22.19 -8.37 0.74
C GLY A 288 -23.60 -8.21 1.30
N PRO A 289 -23.73 -7.55 2.47
CA PRO A 289 -22.67 -6.83 3.20
C PRO A 289 -21.86 -7.71 4.17
N ALA A 290 -22.18 -9.00 4.30
CA ALA A 290 -21.46 -9.90 5.18
C ALA A 290 -20.01 -10.12 4.69
N TYR A 291 -19.09 -10.33 5.63
CA TYR A 291 -17.73 -10.74 5.31
C TYR A 291 -17.76 -12.07 4.56
N ALA A 292 -17.02 -12.16 3.46
CA ALA A 292 -17.00 -13.35 2.63
C ALA A 292 -16.37 -14.53 3.36
N SER A 293 -16.81 -15.75 3.05
CA SER A 293 -16.17 -16.96 3.53
C SER A 293 -14.95 -17.29 2.67
N PRO A 294 -13.90 -17.89 3.25
CA PRO A 294 -12.79 -18.44 2.47
C PRO A 294 -13.30 -19.45 1.44
N VAL A 295 -12.91 -19.25 0.18
CA VAL A 295 -13.10 -20.15 -0.99
C VAL A 295 -14.45 -20.89 -1.02
N LEU A 296 -15.42 -20.34 -1.75
CA LEU A 296 -16.66 -21.03 -2.12
C LEU A 296 -16.67 -21.34 -3.61
N TYR A 297 -17.12 -22.54 -3.98
CA TYR A 297 -17.22 -22.99 -5.38
C TYR A 297 -18.68 -22.97 -5.85
N ALA A 298 -18.90 -22.54 -7.09
CA ALA A 298 -20.23 -22.40 -7.69
C ALA A 298 -20.99 -23.72 -7.83
N ASP A 299 -20.29 -24.86 -7.85
CA ASP A 299 -20.87 -26.21 -7.91
C ASP A 299 -20.99 -26.90 -6.54
N GLY A 300 -20.64 -26.21 -5.44
CA GLY A 300 -20.61 -26.79 -4.10
C GLY A 300 -19.46 -27.80 -3.88
N GLY A 301 -18.47 -27.84 -4.77
CA GLY A 301 -17.27 -28.65 -4.60
C GLY A 301 -16.42 -28.23 -3.38
N ALA A 302 -15.68 -29.18 -2.81
CA ALA A 302 -14.64 -28.91 -1.83
C ALA A 302 -13.36 -28.41 -2.54
N PRO A 303 -12.49 -27.63 -1.85
CA PRO A 303 -11.25 -27.14 -2.46
C PRO A 303 -10.42 -28.28 -3.04
N SER A 304 -10.07 -28.16 -4.32
CA SER A 304 -8.98 -28.93 -4.89
C SER A 304 -7.72 -28.58 -4.11
N THR A 305 -7.10 -29.58 -3.49
CA THR A 305 -5.98 -29.47 -2.55
C THR A 305 -4.89 -28.48 -3.01
N ALA A 306 -4.96 -27.26 -2.51
CA ALA A 306 -3.84 -26.35 -2.36
C ALA A 306 -3.62 -26.15 -0.85
N GLN A 307 -2.36 -26.25 -0.42
CA GLN A 307 -1.92 -26.52 0.95
C GLN A 307 -2.59 -25.66 2.03
N ASP A 308 -2.93 -26.30 3.16
CA ASP A 308 -3.48 -25.64 4.35
C ASP A 308 -2.56 -24.52 4.88
N PRO A 309 -3.11 -23.38 5.33
CA PRO A 309 -2.34 -22.36 6.04
C PRO A 309 -1.89 -22.85 7.43
N PRO A 310 -0.71 -22.44 7.91
CA PRO A 310 -0.20 -22.87 9.21
C PRO A 310 -1.04 -22.29 10.37
N LYS A 311 -1.29 -23.15 11.37
CA LYS A 311 -2.07 -22.85 12.57
C LYS A 311 -1.35 -21.83 13.47
N PRO A 312 -2.04 -20.83 14.05
CA PRO A 312 -1.40 -19.82 14.91
C PRO A 312 -0.98 -20.40 16.26
N THR A 313 0.22 -20.03 16.71
CA THR A 313 0.75 -20.33 18.05
C THR A 313 0.53 -19.11 18.96
N GLN A 314 0.14 -19.35 20.22
CA GLN A 314 -0.28 -18.33 21.19
C GLN A 314 0.82 -17.30 21.53
N ALA A 315 0.39 -16.05 21.72
CA ALA A 315 1.22 -14.90 22.11
C ALA A 315 1.55 -14.86 23.62
N PRO A 316 2.72 -14.32 24.03
CA PRO A 316 3.05 -14.09 25.44
C PRO A 316 2.61 -12.71 25.97
N THR A 317 2.56 -12.62 27.30
CA THR A 317 1.88 -11.61 28.15
C THR A 317 2.60 -10.25 28.26
N LYS A 318 1.80 -9.19 28.49
CA LYS A 318 2.14 -7.74 28.57
C LYS A 318 3.18 -7.32 29.62
N ALA A 319 4.02 -6.34 29.28
CA ALA A 319 4.87 -5.53 30.17
C ALA A 319 4.35 -4.06 30.25
N PRO A 320 4.68 -3.28 31.29
CA PRO A 320 4.08 -1.95 31.53
C PRO A 320 4.71 -0.80 30.72
N THR A 321 3.88 0.20 30.38
CA THR A 321 4.18 1.32 29.46
C THR A 321 4.68 2.58 30.21
N PRO A 322 5.71 3.30 29.70
CA PRO A 322 6.14 4.61 30.23
C PRO A 322 5.18 5.75 29.84
N ILE A 323 5.23 6.88 30.56
CA ILE A 323 4.39 8.07 30.35
C ILE A 323 5.27 9.23 29.84
N THR A 324 4.83 9.87 28.75
CA THR A 324 5.54 10.97 28.06
C THR A 324 4.75 12.28 28.19
N SER A 325 5.44 13.42 28.35
CA SER A 325 4.85 14.76 28.30
C SER A 325 5.50 15.63 27.21
N TYR A 326 4.70 16.54 26.62
CA TYR A 326 5.04 17.32 25.42
C TYR A 326 5.10 18.83 25.68
N VAL A 327 5.98 19.54 24.98
CA VAL A 327 6.04 21.02 24.93
C VAL A 327 5.72 21.49 23.50
N HIS A 328 4.67 22.31 23.35
CA HIS A 328 4.23 22.87 22.06
C HIS A 328 4.86 24.25 21.82
N ALA A 329 5.26 24.52 20.57
CA ALA A 329 5.58 25.87 20.10
C ALA A 329 5.04 26.11 18.69
N THR A 330 4.68 27.36 18.41
CA THR A 330 4.10 27.77 17.12
C THR A 330 5.20 28.11 16.11
N VAL A 331 5.18 27.47 14.94
CA VAL A 331 6.14 27.72 13.84
C VAL A 331 5.39 28.13 12.57
N THR A 332 5.92 29.09 11.82
CA THR A 332 5.31 29.58 10.56
C THR A 332 6.22 29.25 9.38
N GLN A 333 5.66 28.56 8.37
CA GLN A 333 6.34 28.24 7.11
C GLN A 333 5.65 28.93 5.93
N ALA A 334 6.42 29.32 4.91
CA ALA A 334 5.90 29.86 3.65
C ALA A 334 6.36 28.99 2.47
N ILE A 335 5.41 28.62 1.61
CA ILE A 335 5.64 27.94 0.32
C ILE A 335 5.45 28.98 -0.78
N VAL A 336 6.46 29.14 -1.63
CA VAL A 336 6.47 30.12 -2.73
C VAL A 336 6.38 29.37 -4.06
N TYR A 337 5.33 29.63 -4.82
CA TYR A 337 5.15 29.12 -6.18
C TYR A 337 5.76 30.12 -7.16
N VAL A 338 6.60 29.63 -8.07
CA VAL A 338 7.25 30.45 -9.09
C VAL A 338 6.95 29.93 -10.49
N GLU A 339 6.80 30.84 -11.44
CA GLU A 339 6.72 30.55 -12.87
C GLU A 339 8.00 31.07 -13.55
N GLN A 340 8.51 30.33 -14.53
CA GLN A 340 9.73 30.69 -15.25
C GLN A 340 9.58 30.37 -16.73
N ASP A 341 9.75 31.38 -17.57
CA ASP A 341 9.73 31.22 -19.02
C ASP A 341 10.98 30.50 -19.52
N ILE A 342 10.81 29.58 -20.47
CA ILE A 342 11.89 28.96 -21.24
C ILE A 342 11.76 29.40 -22.70
N ILE A 343 12.74 30.17 -23.17
CA ILE A 343 12.77 30.71 -24.53
C ILE A 343 13.72 29.86 -25.37
N ILE A 344 13.18 29.22 -26.42
CA ILE A 344 13.95 28.43 -27.38
C ILE A 344 14.13 29.25 -28.66
N TYR A 345 15.38 29.59 -28.97
CA TYR A 345 15.73 30.24 -30.23
C TYR A 345 15.93 29.20 -31.31
N VAL A 346 15.28 29.37 -32.45
CA VAL A 346 15.42 28.51 -33.63
C VAL A 346 15.94 29.28 -34.84
N ASP A 347 16.57 28.59 -35.79
CA ASP A 347 16.96 29.16 -37.08
C ASP A 347 15.78 29.29 -38.06
N GLY A 348 16.05 29.86 -39.24
CA GLY A 348 15.03 30.02 -40.30
C GLY A 348 14.50 28.71 -40.92
N GLN A 349 15.02 27.56 -40.49
CA GLN A 349 14.60 26.21 -40.88
C GLN A 349 13.93 25.47 -39.72
N GLY A 350 13.83 26.10 -38.54
CA GLY A 350 13.20 25.54 -37.34
C GLY A 350 14.13 24.71 -36.45
N ASN A 351 15.44 24.70 -36.71
CA ASN A 351 16.38 23.96 -35.86
C ASN A 351 16.72 24.76 -34.58
N PRO A 352 16.74 24.13 -33.39
CA PRO A 352 17.10 24.81 -32.14
C PRO A 352 18.56 25.30 -32.16
N LEU A 353 18.75 26.58 -31.92
CA LEU A 353 20.06 27.23 -31.81
C LEU A 353 20.54 27.30 -30.36
N ARG A 354 19.66 27.73 -29.45
CA ARG A 354 19.93 27.78 -28.01
C ARG A 354 18.65 27.97 -27.20
N THR A 355 18.74 27.64 -25.92
CA THR A 355 17.67 27.84 -24.93
C THR A 355 18.14 28.81 -23.86
N GLU A 356 17.30 29.77 -23.51
CA GLU A 356 17.51 30.70 -22.40
C GLU A 356 16.33 30.59 -21.43
N SER A 357 16.59 30.75 -20.13
CA SER A 357 15.55 30.78 -19.11
C SER A 357 15.37 32.20 -18.58
N GLY A 358 14.13 32.67 -18.48
CA GLY A 358 13.78 33.96 -17.89
C GLY A 358 14.02 34.00 -16.38
N THR A 359 13.86 35.16 -15.77
CA THR A 359 13.93 35.29 -14.30
C THR A 359 12.66 34.68 -13.69
N PRO A 360 12.76 33.82 -12.65
CA PRO A 360 11.59 33.27 -11.99
C PRO A 360 10.74 34.39 -11.36
N GLU A 361 9.44 34.41 -11.65
CA GLU A 361 8.48 35.31 -11.01
C GLU A 361 7.64 34.54 -9.98
N THR A 362 7.46 35.13 -8.80
CA THR A 362 6.61 34.54 -7.76
C THR A 362 5.14 34.76 -8.11
N ILE A 363 4.44 33.67 -8.42
CA ILE A 363 3.03 33.70 -8.81
C ILE A 363 2.09 33.59 -7.59
N SER A 364 2.54 32.98 -6.49
CA SER A 364 1.77 32.93 -5.24
C SER A 364 2.64 32.51 -4.06
N THR A 365 2.30 32.99 -2.87
CA THR A 365 2.93 32.54 -1.61
C THR A 365 1.85 32.07 -0.65
N LYS A 366 1.97 30.84 -0.16
CA LYS A 366 1.09 30.29 0.86
C LYS A 366 1.85 30.17 2.18
N THR A 367 1.42 30.95 3.16
CA THR A 367 1.97 30.91 4.53
C THR A 367 1.06 30.08 5.42
N THR A 368 1.62 29.19 6.24
CA THR A 368 0.88 28.37 7.20
C THR A 368 1.60 28.37 8.54
N THR A 369 0.86 28.64 9.59
CA THR A 369 1.34 28.63 10.97
C THR A 369 0.77 27.40 11.67
N VAL A 370 1.64 26.57 12.23
CA VAL A 370 1.28 25.30 12.86
C VAL A 370 1.92 25.21 14.23
N ASP A 371 1.15 24.76 15.23
CA ASP A 371 1.68 24.38 16.53
C ASP A 371 2.34 23.00 16.42
N GLN A 372 3.65 22.95 16.59
CA GLN A 372 4.44 21.72 16.54
C GLN A 372 5.01 21.40 17.92
N VAL A 373 5.20 20.10 18.19
CA VAL A 373 5.89 19.62 19.39
C VAL A 373 7.39 19.73 19.14
N VAL A 374 8.07 20.55 19.93
CA VAL A 374 9.51 20.82 19.72
C VAL A 374 10.39 19.92 20.58
N SER A 375 9.86 19.36 21.67
CA SER A 375 10.59 18.39 22.49
C SER A 375 9.67 17.47 23.30
N THR A 376 10.22 16.29 23.62
CA THR A 376 9.57 15.22 24.39
C THR A 376 10.46 14.85 25.58
N VAL A 377 9.90 14.80 26.80
CA VAL A 377 10.62 14.33 27.99
C VAL A 377 10.02 13.00 28.43
N VAL A 378 10.84 11.94 28.40
CA VAL A 378 10.48 10.60 28.88
C VAL A 378 11.03 10.44 30.29
N SER A 379 10.16 10.15 31.27
CA SER A 379 10.58 9.86 32.64
C SER A 379 10.42 8.37 32.92
N THR A 380 11.51 7.69 33.28
CA THR A 380 11.50 6.27 33.66
C THR A 380 10.89 6.11 35.06
N PRO A 381 9.95 5.18 35.29
CA PRO A 381 9.46 4.88 36.64
C PRO A 381 10.62 4.40 37.52
N THR A 382 10.83 5.04 38.66
CA THR A 382 11.81 4.59 39.66
C THR A 382 11.26 3.36 40.38
N ASP A 383 12.06 2.29 40.47
CA ASP A 383 11.69 1.07 41.18
C ASP A 383 11.29 1.34 42.64
N PRO A 384 10.30 0.61 43.19
CA PRO A 384 9.95 0.72 44.59
C PRO A 384 11.11 0.26 45.49
N PRO A 385 11.32 0.89 46.66
CA PRO A 385 12.48 0.60 47.50
C PRO A 385 12.47 -0.86 48.00
N ALA A 386 13.59 -1.55 47.82
CA ALA A 386 13.78 -2.94 48.22
C ALA A 386 13.59 -3.12 49.74
N LYS A 387 12.73 -4.09 50.13
CA LYS A 387 12.61 -4.54 51.52
C LYS A 387 13.87 -5.31 51.90
N ARG A 388 14.53 -4.83 52.96
CA ARG A 388 15.76 -5.36 53.53
C ARG A 388 15.53 -6.74 54.19
N ASP A 389 16.35 -7.73 53.83
CA ASP A 389 16.30 -9.09 54.38
C ASP A 389 16.40 -9.11 55.91
N GLY A 390 15.50 -9.87 56.53
CA GLY A 390 15.41 -10.06 57.97
C GLY A 390 16.59 -10.88 58.50
N HIS A 391 17.54 -10.21 59.17
CA HIS A 391 18.50 -10.89 60.02
C HIS A 391 17.80 -11.48 61.24
N ALA A 392 17.78 -12.81 61.34
CA ALA A 392 17.48 -13.52 62.58
C ALA A 392 18.57 -13.20 63.61
N ARG A 393 18.26 -12.36 64.60
CA ARG A 393 19.08 -12.19 65.82
C ARG A 393 18.45 -12.91 66.99
N MET A 394 19.15 -13.97 67.37
CA MET A 394 19.08 -14.73 68.61
C MET A 394 19.22 -13.77 69.81
N HIS A 395 18.17 -13.63 70.63
CA HIS A 395 18.27 -12.93 71.92
C HIS A 395 18.78 -13.90 73.00
N LYS A 396 19.98 -13.62 73.54
CA LYS A 396 20.40 -14.10 74.87
C LYS A 396 20.38 -12.92 75.86
N PRO A 397 19.96 -13.12 77.12
CA PRO A 397 19.69 -12.05 78.07
C PRO A 397 20.96 -11.52 78.75
N HIS A 398 21.05 -10.20 78.92
CA HIS A 398 22.12 -9.56 79.69
C HIS A 398 21.68 -9.24 81.12
N ARG A 399 22.52 -9.71 82.07
CA ARG A 399 22.56 -9.40 83.50
C ARG A 399 22.82 -7.91 83.76
N HIS A 400 22.14 -7.38 84.78
CA HIS A 400 22.48 -6.10 85.42
C HIS A 400 23.79 -6.21 86.22
N GLY A 401 24.64 -5.20 86.08
CA GLY A 401 25.83 -4.98 86.91
C GLY A 401 25.94 -3.50 87.28
N HIS A 402 25.86 -3.24 88.59
CA HIS A 402 26.08 -1.94 89.23
C HIS A 402 27.53 -1.43 89.00
N HIS A 403 27.69 -0.13 88.81
CA HIS A 403 28.95 0.57 89.09
C HIS A 403 28.91 1.10 90.53
N GLY A 404 29.93 0.73 91.33
CA GLY A 404 30.40 1.53 92.44
C GLY A 404 31.54 2.40 91.95
N HIS A 405 31.39 3.72 92.09
CA HIS A 405 32.17 4.56 93.02
C HIS A 405 31.63 5.99 93.01
#